data_AF-A0A3M9XZF1-F1
#
_entry.id   AF-A0A3M9XZF1-F1
#
_cell.length_a   1.000
_cell.length_b   1.000
_cell.length_c   1.000
_cell.angle_alpha   90.00
_cell.angle_beta   90.00
_cell.angle_gamma   90.00
#
_symmetry.space_group_name_H-M   'P 1'
#
loop_
_entity.id
_entity.type
_entity.pdbx_description
1 polymer ?
#
loop_
_entity_poly.entity_id
_entity_poly.type
_entity_poly.pdbx_seq_one_letter_code
_entity_poly.pdbx_strand_id
1 'polypeptide(L)' 'MATKDAAQNRQGAQLKTPKGTQNWVGQDLLLRDHIFDVLKRHGGIPLDTPVFELRNILSKKYGEDSRLIYNLED' A
#
# COMPACT_ATOMS: atom_id res chain seq x y z
N MET A 1 -8.89 -50.71 17.79
CA MET A 1 -9.55 -49.39 17.74
C MET A 1 -8.44 -48.37 17.95
N ALA A 2 -7.94 -47.72 16.89
CA ALA A 2 -8.33 -46.36 16.45
C ALA A 2 -8.31 -45.38 17.65
N THR A 3 -7.45 -44.35 17.69
CA THR A 3 -7.38 -43.26 16.70
C THR A 3 -5.97 -42.66 16.57
N LYS A 4 -5.54 -42.41 15.33
CA LYS A 4 -4.41 -41.52 15.00
C LYS A 4 -4.91 -40.09 15.15
N ASP A 5 -4.41 -39.34 16.12
CA ASP A 5 -4.57 -37.89 16.14
C ASP A 5 -3.68 -37.27 15.06
N ALA A 6 -4.28 -37.04 13.90
CA ALA A 6 -3.65 -36.27 12.84
C ALA A 6 -3.58 -34.81 13.29
N ALA A 7 -2.41 -34.39 13.79
CA ALA A 7 -2.09 -32.99 13.94
C ALA A 7 -2.19 -32.32 12.55
N GLN A 8 -3.29 -31.61 12.31
CA GLN A 8 -3.45 -30.80 11.11
C GLN A 8 -2.32 -29.76 11.08
N ASN A 9 -1.36 -29.97 10.19
CA ASN A 9 -0.33 -29.01 9.83
C ASN A 9 -1.03 -27.79 9.21
N ARG A 10 -1.48 -26.85 10.05
CA ARG A 10 -1.90 -25.52 9.62
C ARG A 10 -0.63 -24.86 9.11
N GLN A 11 -0.39 -24.94 7.81
CA GLN A 11 0.59 -24.13 7.12
C GLN A 11 0.23 -22.67 7.41
N GLY A 12 0.84 -22.11 8.46
CA GLY A 12 0.58 -20.74 8.88
C GLY A 12 0.83 -19.82 7.70
N ALA A 13 -0.13 -18.95 7.40
CA ALA A 13 0.02 -17.98 6.33
C ALA A 13 1.37 -17.25 6.50
N GLN A 14 2.19 -17.24 5.45
CA GLN A 14 3.48 -16.57 5.48
C GLN A 14 3.23 -15.08 5.73
N LEU A 15 3.62 -14.60 6.92
CA LEU A 15 3.50 -13.20 7.30
C LEU A 15 4.47 -12.36 6.46
N LYS A 16 3.94 -11.71 5.41
CA LYS A 16 4.69 -10.83 4.52
C LYS A 16 3.82 -9.67 4.06
N THR A 17 4.45 -8.54 3.78
CA THR A 17 3.80 -7.44 3.06
C THR A 17 3.65 -7.80 1.58
N PRO A 18 2.67 -7.23 0.87
CA PRO A 18 2.59 -7.33 -0.59
C PRO A 18 3.92 -6.94 -1.26
N LYS A 19 4.24 -7.58 -2.39
CA LYS A 19 5.49 -7.29 -3.13
C LYS A 19 5.54 -5.81 -3.50
N GLY A 20 6.69 -5.18 -3.26
CA GLY A 20 6.89 -3.76 -3.53
C GLY A 20 6.34 -2.82 -2.46
N THR A 21 5.87 -3.35 -1.32
CA THR A 21 5.38 -2.57 -0.17
C THR A 21 6.19 -2.88 1.10
N GLN A 22 6.31 -1.89 1.98
CA GLN A 22 7.03 -2.01 3.25
C GLN A 22 6.28 -1.29 4.37
N ASN A 23 6.53 -1.71 5.61
CA ASN A 23 6.05 -1.02 6.80
C ASN A 23 7.01 0.14 7.12
N TRP A 24 6.46 1.24 7.65
CA TRP A 24 7.22 2.39 8.11
C TRP A 24 7.07 2.50 9.63
N VAL A 25 8.18 2.55 10.37
CA VAL A 25 8.18 2.56 11.84
C VAL A 25 9.34 3.39 12.40
N GLY A 26 9.20 3.86 13.64
CA GLY A 26 10.27 4.49 14.40
C GLY A 26 10.89 5.70 13.68
N GLN A 27 12.20 5.65 13.48
CA GLN A 27 12.98 6.77 12.93
C GLN A 27 12.53 7.19 11.52
N ASP A 28 12.01 6.25 10.71
CA ASP A 28 11.57 6.57 9.35
C ASP A 28 10.32 7.46 9.34
N LEU A 29 9.40 7.24 10.28
CA LEU A 29 8.22 8.10 10.43
C LEU A 29 8.61 9.51 10.89
N LEU A 30 9.54 9.61 11.85
CA LEU A 30 10.05 10.90 12.34
C LEU A 30 10.72 11.72 11.23
N LEU A 31 11.51 11.06 10.37
CA LEU A 31 12.12 11.71 9.22
C LEU A 31 11.07 12.15 8.20
N ARG A 32 10.08 11.31 7.90
CA ARG A 32 8.99 11.62 6.98
C ARG A 32 8.18 12.84 7.45
N ASP A 33 7.88 12.92 8.74
CA ASP A 33 7.17 14.05 9.34
C ASP A 33 7.96 15.34 9.21
N HIS A 34 9.28 15.29 9.47
CA HIS A 34 10.16 16.45 9.31
C HIS A 34 10.15 17.01 7.88
N ILE A 35 10.14 16.12 6.87
CA ILE A 35 10.07 16.52 5.46
C ILE A 35 8.75 17.26 5.16
N PHE A 36 7.62 16.76 5.65
CA PHE A 36 6.33 17.44 5.43
C PHE A 36 6.24 18.79 6.15
N ASP A 37 6.87 18.94 7.31
CA ASP A 37 6.91 20.22 8.03
C ASP A 37 7.72 21.30 7.29
N VAL A 38 8.67 20.91 6.43
CA VAL A 38 9.30 21.87 5.50
C VAL A 38 8.26 22.43 4.53
N LEU A 39 7.42 21.58 3.92
CA LEU A 39 6.40 22.01 2.95
C LEU A 39 5.39 22.98 3.57
N LYS A 40 4.94 22.68 4.80
CA LYS A 40 4.02 23.55 5.56
C LYS A 40 4.63 24.93 5.84
N ARG A 41 5.92 24.99 6.20
CA ARG A 41 6.63 26.27 6.44
C ARG A 41 6.70 27.16 5.20
N HIS A 42 6.63 26.59 4.01
CA HIS A 42 6.58 27.34 2.75
C HIS A 42 5.15 27.62 2.25
N GLY A 43 4.13 27.44 3.10
CA GLY A 43 2.73 27.77 2.76
C GLY A 43 2.00 26.68 1.97
N GLY A 44 2.55 25.46 1.90
CA GLY A 44 1.85 24.32 1.30
C GLY A 44 0.59 23.96 2.09
N ILE A 45 -0.53 23.80 1.38
CA ILE A 45 -1.83 23.41 1.96
C ILE A 45 -2.10 21.94 1.62
N PRO A 46 -2.38 21.08 2.60
CA PRO A 46 -2.69 19.68 2.34
C PRO A 46 -4.05 19.54 1.63
N LEU A 47 -4.10 18.65 0.65
CA LEU A 47 -5.31 18.18 -0.01
C LEU A 47 -5.29 16.66 0.05
N ASP A 48 -6.39 16.06 0.49
CA ASP A 48 -6.54 14.62 0.58
C ASP A 48 -7.60 14.15 -0.42
N THR A 49 -7.27 13.13 -1.21
CA THR A 49 -8.15 12.54 -2.22
C THR A 49 -8.24 11.04 -1.99
N PRO A 50 -9.31 10.37 -2.41
CA PRO A 50 -9.39 8.91 -2.33
C PRO A 50 -8.16 8.24 -2.98
N VAL A 51 -7.76 7.09 -2.45
CA VAL A 51 -6.58 6.34 -2.94
C VAL A 51 -6.76 5.80 -4.36
N PHE A 52 -8.01 5.64 -4.79
CA PHE A 52 -8.39 5.21 -6.13
C PHE A 52 -9.29 6.25 -6.79
N GLU A 53 -9.29 6.26 -8.11
CA GLU A 53 -10.10 7.15 -8.95
C GLU A 53 -10.78 6.36 -10.06
N LEU A 54 -11.74 6.98 -10.75
CA LEU A 54 -12.38 6.34 -11.90
C LEU A 54 -11.35 6.00 -12.98
N ARG A 55 -11.38 4.76 -13.46
CA ARG A 55 -10.43 4.24 -14.46
C ARG A 55 -10.35 5.13 -15.70
N ASN A 56 -11.48 5.63 -16.18
CA ASN A 56 -11.54 6.52 -17.35
C ASN A 56 -10.84 7.88 -17.16
N ILE A 57 -10.69 8.35 -15.91
CA ILE A 57 -9.95 9.57 -15.56
C ILE A 57 -8.44 9.31 -15.64
N LEU A 58 -7.98 8.16 -15.13
CA LEU A 58 -6.55 7.84 -15.07
C LEU A 58 -5.98 7.35 -16.42
N SER A 59 -6.70 6.49 -17.15
CA SER A 59 -6.19 5.86 -18.39
C SER A 59 -5.91 6.85 -19.53
N LYS A 60 -6.44 8.07 -19.48
CA LYS A 60 -6.22 9.09 -20.53
C LYS A 60 -4.94 9.90 -20.34
N LYS A 61 -4.26 9.80 -19.19
CA LYS A 61 -3.16 10.71 -18.83
C LYS A 61 -1.76 10.14 -19.08
N TYR A 62 -1.59 8.82 -19.07
CA TYR A 62 -0.27 8.20 -18.93
C TYR A 62 0.21 7.40 -20.16
N GLY A 63 -0.55 7.38 -21.27
CA GLY A 63 -0.13 6.69 -22.49
C GLY A 63 0.22 5.22 -22.24
N GLU A 64 1.41 4.79 -22.67
CA GLU A 64 1.92 3.42 -22.49
C GLU A 64 2.06 3.01 -21.01
N ASP A 65 2.35 3.96 -20.13
CA ASP A 65 2.51 3.70 -18.69
C ASP A 65 1.20 3.42 -17.97
N SER A 66 0.05 3.63 -18.64
CA SER A 66 -1.26 3.24 -18.12
C SER A 66 -1.35 1.74 -17.80
N ARG A 67 -0.48 0.91 -18.39
CA ARG A 67 -0.36 -0.53 -18.10
C ARG A 67 0.12 -0.84 -16.67
N LEU A 68 0.69 0.14 -15.97
CA LEU A 68 1.21 -0.01 -14.60
C LEU A 68 0.18 0.39 -13.52
N ILE A 69 -1.04 0.76 -13.91
CA ILE A 69 -2.12 1.12 -12.98
C ILE A 69 -2.71 -0.14 -12.35
N TYR A 70 -2.81 -0.15 -11.01
CA TYR A 70 -3.56 -1.18 -10.27
C TYR A 70 -5.06 -0.94 -10.42
N ASN A 71 -5.78 -1.90 -11.00
CA ASN A 71 -7.24 -1.88 -11.07
C ASN A 71 -7.83 -2.61 -9.86
N LEU A 72 -8.96 -2.12 -9.34
CA LEU A 72 -9.79 -2.88 -8.41
C LEU A 72 -10.69 -3.81 -9.24
N GLU A 73 -10.98 -5.01 -8.71
CA GLU A 73 -11.98 -5.90 -9.28
C GLU A 73 -13.39 -5.34 -9.05
N ASP A 74 -14.30 -5.63 -9.97
CA ASP A 74 -15.72 -5.26 -9.88
C ASP A 74 -16.48 -6.14 -8.85
#